data_AF-A0AAN0YGL4-F1
#
_entry.id   AF-A0AAN0YGL4-F1
#
_cell.length_a   1.000
_cell.length_b   1.000
_cell.length_c   1.000
_cell.angle_alpha   90.00
_cell.angle_beta   90.00
_cell.angle_gamma   90.00
#
_symmetry.space_group_name_H-M   'P 1'
#
loop_
_entity.id
_entity.type
_entity.pdbx_description
1 polymer ?
#
loop_
_entity_poly.entity_id
_entity_poly.type
_entity_poly.pdbx_seq_one_letter_code
_entity_poly.pdbx_strand_id
1 'polypeptide(L)'
;MNISNLFQFILGFILGVFLLAVGSVGAAYYFFNRMAAAPPKPVFSETVADPLETTPTSPQSQETEPEPTATAANNDPEATEAEAEEEEAPEPEVAETSTDSYKATVTWSNGLSLRAEPSQDSARLGGVDYNAEVTVLGMSDDQVWQQIRLANGTEAWVKAGNLQKVN
;
A
#
# COMPACT_ATOMS: atom_id res chain seq x y z
N MET A 1 -52.19 27.52 -12.26
CA MET A 1 -51.51 26.23 -11.97
C MET A 1 -52.45 25.39 -11.13
N ASN A 2 -52.78 24.17 -11.52
CA ASN A 2 -53.70 23.32 -10.75
C ASN A 2 -52.95 22.68 -9.58
N ILE A 3 -53.29 23.04 -8.34
CA ILE A 3 -52.59 22.56 -7.13
C ILE A 3 -52.60 21.03 -7.01
N SER A 4 -53.67 20.39 -7.51
CA SER A 4 -53.81 18.93 -7.57
C SER A 4 -52.75 18.27 -8.46
N ASN A 5 -52.44 18.88 -9.61
CA ASN A 5 -51.45 18.34 -10.54
C ASN A 5 -50.03 18.44 -9.95
N LEU A 6 -49.76 19.52 -9.19
CA LEU A 6 -48.50 19.67 -8.48
C LEU A 6 -48.35 18.63 -7.36
N PHE A 7 -49.42 18.36 -6.61
CA PHE A 7 -49.40 17.36 -5.54
C PHE A 7 -49.20 15.93 -6.07
N GLN A 8 -49.88 15.58 -7.18
CA GLN A 8 -49.68 14.30 -7.86
C GLN A 8 -48.25 14.13 -8.39
N PHE A 9 -47.67 15.20 -8.95
CA PHE A 9 -46.27 15.19 -9.40
C PHE A 9 -45.31 14.94 -8.22
N ILE A 10 -45.46 15.67 -7.11
CA ILE A 10 -44.61 15.51 -5.92
C ILE A 10 -44.75 14.09 -5.35
N LEU A 11 -45.98 13.56 -5.26
CA LEU A 11 -46.22 12.22 -4.76
C LEU A 11 -45.59 11.15 -5.66
N GLY A 12 -45.73 11.28 -6.99
CA GLY A 12 -45.09 10.39 -7.95
C GLY A 12 -43.57 10.47 -7.91
N PHE A 13 -43.01 11.67 -7.74
CA PHE A 13 -41.58 11.87 -7.60
C PHE A 13 -41.02 11.20 -6.33
N ILE A 14 -41.68 11.39 -5.18
CA ILE A 14 -41.29 10.75 -3.92
C ILE A 14 -41.38 9.23 -4.04
N LEU A 15 -42.45 8.69 -4.64
CA LEU A 15 -42.61 7.26 -4.85
C LEU A 15 -41.51 6.70 -5.77
N GLY A 16 -41.16 7.41 -6.84
CA GLY A 16 -40.08 7.04 -7.75
C GLY A 16 -38.72 7.01 -7.05
N VAL A 17 -38.40 8.05 -6.27
CA VAL A 17 -37.15 8.11 -5.48
C VAL A 17 -37.11 6.98 -4.45
N PHE A 18 -38.23 6.66 -3.81
CA PHE A 18 -38.30 5.59 -2.83
C PHE A 18 -38.00 4.22 -3.47
N LEU A 19 -38.59 3.93 -4.64
CA LEU A 19 -38.31 2.70 -5.38
C LEU A 19 -36.85 2.60 -5.84
N LEU A 20 -36.27 3.72 -6.28
CA LEU A 20 -34.87 3.79 -6.71
C LEU A 20 -33.92 3.56 -5.52
N ALA A 21 -34.21 4.14 -4.36
CA ALA A 21 -33.44 3.96 -3.14
C ALA A 21 -33.45 2.49 -2.66
N VAL A 22 -34.64 1.88 -2.59
CA VAL A 22 -34.78 0.46 -2.19
C VAL A 22 -34.06 -0.47 -3.16
N GLY A 23 -34.21 -0.24 -4.48
CA GLY A 23 -33.52 -1.03 -5.50
C GLY A 23 -32.00 -0.91 -5.41
N SER A 24 -31.48 0.30 -5.19
CA SER A 24 -30.05 0.58 -5.08
C SER A 24 -29.43 -0.10 -3.85
N VAL A 25 -30.11 -0.04 -2.70
CA VAL A 25 -29.65 -0.71 -1.47
C VAL A 25 -29.63 -2.23 -1.65
N GLY A 26 -30.68 -2.80 -2.26
CA GLY A 26 -30.72 -4.24 -2.54
C GLY A 26 -29.60 -4.71 -3.48
N ALA A 27 -29.34 -3.96 -4.55
CA ALA A 27 -28.25 -4.26 -5.47
C ALA A 27 -26.88 -4.18 -4.78
N ALA A 28 -26.62 -3.10 -4.03
CA ALA A 28 -25.37 -2.94 -3.29
C ALA A 28 -25.13 -4.09 -2.30
N TYR A 29 -26.16 -4.48 -1.54
CA TYR A 29 -26.09 -5.60 -0.60
C TYR A 29 -25.78 -6.93 -1.30
N TYR A 30 -26.43 -7.20 -2.43
CA TYR A 30 -26.19 -8.40 -3.23
C TYR A 30 -24.75 -8.49 -3.73
N PHE A 31 -24.22 -7.41 -4.31
CA PHE A 31 -22.86 -7.40 -4.83
C PHE A 31 -21.81 -7.52 -3.73
N PHE A 32 -21.99 -6.82 -2.60
CA PHE A 32 -21.07 -6.91 -1.47
C PHE A 32 -20.98 -8.34 -0.93
N ASN A 33 -22.12 -9.00 -0.74
CA ASN A 33 -22.15 -10.35 -0.20
C ASN A 33 -21.56 -11.40 -1.17
N ARG A 34 -21.65 -11.16 -2.48
CA ARG A 34 -21.03 -12.03 -3.50
C ARG A 34 -19.50 -11.97 -3.49
N MET A 35 -18.92 -10.80 -3.21
CA MET A 35 -17.46 -10.60 -3.20
C MET A 35 -16.82 -10.97 -1.85
N ALA A 36 -17.59 -10.95 -0.76
CA ALA A 36 -17.12 -11.29 0.58
C ALA A 36 -17.09 -12.80 0.89
N ALA A 37 -17.47 -13.66 -0.07
CA ALA A 37 -17.44 -15.10 0.13
C ALA A 37 -15.99 -15.61 0.16
N ALA A 38 -15.59 -16.22 1.29
CA ALA A 38 -14.27 -16.82 1.42
C ALA A 38 -14.10 -17.96 0.39
N PRO A 39 -12.94 -18.05 -0.30
CA PRO A 39 -12.68 -19.15 -1.21
C PRO A 39 -12.69 -20.50 -0.45
N PRO A 40 -13.11 -21.60 -1.09
CA PRO A 40 -13.02 -22.92 -0.48
C PRO A 40 -11.55 -23.25 -0.19
N LYS A 41 -11.30 -23.91 0.95
CA LYS A 41 -9.95 -24.31 1.35
C LYS A 41 -9.33 -25.20 0.27
N PRO A 42 -8.06 -24.97 -0.12
CA PRO A 42 -7.39 -25.84 -1.07
C PRO A 42 -7.26 -27.24 -0.49
N VAL A 43 -7.66 -28.24 -1.26
CA VAL A 43 -7.40 -29.65 -0.96
C VAL A 43 -6.01 -29.98 -1.49
N PHE A 44 -5.05 -30.13 -0.58
CA PHE A 44 -3.71 -30.60 -0.92
C PHE A 44 -3.75 -32.13 -0.98
N SER A 45 -3.41 -32.70 -2.13
CA SER A 45 -3.48 -34.13 -2.40
C SER A 45 -2.41 -34.99 -1.68
N GLU A 46 -1.84 -34.54 -0.56
CA GLU A 46 -0.70 -35.18 0.11
C GLU A 46 -1.09 -36.16 1.23
N THR A 47 -2.37 -36.53 1.39
CA THR A 47 -2.74 -37.55 2.39
C THR A 47 -3.90 -38.41 1.90
N VAL A 48 -3.61 -39.21 0.87
CA VAL A 48 -4.24 -40.52 0.71
C VAL A 48 -3.26 -41.54 1.29
N ALA A 49 -3.34 -41.73 2.60
CA ALA A 49 -2.82 -42.88 3.32
C ALA A 49 -3.74 -43.11 4.53
N ASP A 50 -4.80 -43.89 4.33
CA ASP A 50 -5.56 -44.56 5.40
C ASP A 50 -4.66 -45.62 6.11
N PRO A 51 -4.98 -46.16 7.32
CA PRO A 51 -6.15 -45.94 8.21
C PRO A 51 -5.82 -45.91 9.75
N LEU A 52 -6.89 -45.80 10.57
CA LEU A 52 -7.11 -46.37 11.92
C LEU A 52 -7.27 -45.41 13.14
N GLU A 53 -8.54 -45.29 13.55
CA GLU A 53 -9.08 -45.45 14.92
C GLU A 53 -8.75 -44.50 16.11
N THR A 54 -9.86 -43.99 16.67
CA THR A 54 -10.19 -43.74 18.10
C THR A 54 -9.78 -42.42 18.79
N THR A 55 -10.85 -41.70 19.20
CA THR A 55 -10.99 -40.60 20.19
C THR A 55 -10.41 -40.90 21.59
N PRO A 56 -10.55 -40.04 22.63
CA PRO A 56 -10.32 -38.58 22.80
C PRO A 56 -9.44 -38.30 24.07
N THR A 57 -8.99 -37.07 24.37
CA THR A 57 -8.78 -36.54 25.76
C THR A 57 -8.35 -35.06 25.77
N SER A 58 -9.13 -34.23 26.46
CA SER A 58 -8.82 -32.91 27.06
C SER A 58 -8.28 -33.17 28.50
N PRO A 59 -7.50 -32.31 29.23
CA PRO A 59 -7.75 -30.88 29.38
C PRO A 59 -6.56 -29.91 29.71
N GLN A 60 -6.79 -28.63 29.39
CA GLN A 60 -6.62 -27.44 30.24
C GLN A 60 -5.22 -26.93 30.71
N SER A 61 -4.98 -25.67 30.33
CA SER A 61 -4.27 -24.57 31.03
C SER A 61 -2.81 -24.72 31.48
N GLN A 62 -1.99 -23.74 31.06
CA GLN A 62 -1.15 -22.96 31.97
C GLN A 62 -0.67 -21.66 31.28
N GLU A 63 -1.19 -20.55 31.78
CA GLU A 63 -0.62 -19.21 31.75
C GLU A 63 0.75 -19.23 32.47
N THR A 64 1.78 -18.56 31.94
CA THR A 64 2.86 -17.87 32.69
C THR A 64 3.81 -17.18 31.69
N GLU A 65 3.84 -15.85 31.72
CA GLU A 65 4.95 -15.01 31.27
C GLU A 65 6.03 -14.97 32.38
N PRO A 66 7.33 -15.04 32.05
CA PRO A 66 8.17 -13.84 32.16
C PRO A 66 9.30 -13.74 31.13
N GLU A 67 9.58 -12.53 30.66
CA GLU A 67 10.89 -12.14 30.09
C GLU A 67 11.98 -12.18 31.20
N PRO A 68 13.27 -12.46 30.90
CA PRO A 68 14.17 -11.34 30.57
C PRO A 68 15.35 -11.66 29.61
N THR A 69 15.76 -10.62 28.87
CA THR A 69 17.10 -10.19 28.41
C THR A 69 18.33 -11.09 28.64
N ALA A 70 19.12 -11.32 27.57
CA ALA A 70 20.59 -11.32 27.62
C ALA A 70 21.25 -11.07 26.24
N THR A 71 21.92 -9.92 26.14
CA THR A 71 22.92 -9.50 25.14
C THR A 71 24.30 -10.12 25.43
N ALA A 72 25.14 -10.23 24.39
CA ALA A 72 26.62 -10.21 24.34
C ALA A 72 27.25 -11.51 23.77
N ALA A 73 28.34 -11.51 22.99
CA ALA A 73 29.17 -10.51 22.32
C ALA A 73 30.32 -11.26 21.59
N ASN A 74 31.04 -10.50 20.74
CA ASN A 74 32.43 -10.67 20.23
C ASN A 74 32.66 -11.52 18.97
N ASN A 75 32.99 -10.92 17.81
CA ASN A 75 34.18 -10.13 17.37
C ASN A 75 35.27 -11.09 16.78
N ASP A 76 35.44 -11.20 15.44
CA ASP A 76 36.26 -10.35 14.50
C ASP A 76 37.76 -10.76 14.50
N PRO A 77 38.66 -10.54 13.51
CA PRO A 77 38.60 -10.14 12.07
C PRO A 77 39.44 -11.03 11.10
N GLU A 78 39.47 -10.65 9.81
CA GLU A 78 40.68 -10.47 8.95
C GLU A 78 40.72 -11.18 7.58
N ALA A 79 40.42 -10.37 6.56
CA ALA A 79 41.00 -10.22 5.21
C ALA A 79 41.51 -11.44 4.40
N THR A 80 41.04 -11.54 3.15
CA THR A 80 41.91 -11.64 1.96
C THR A 80 41.16 -11.16 0.71
N GLU A 81 41.85 -10.30 -0.02
CA GLU A 81 41.54 -9.54 -1.22
C GLU A 81 41.97 -10.33 -2.48
N ALA A 82 41.17 -10.31 -3.56
CA ALA A 82 41.50 -10.61 -4.97
C ALA A 82 40.22 -10.35 -5.80
N GLU A 83 40.00 -9.16 -6.36
CA GLU A 83 40.53 -8.61 -7.61
C GLU A 83 39.91 -9.24 -8.89
N ALA A 84 39.02 -8.42 -9.49
CA ALA A 84 38.68 -8.23 -10.90
C ALA A 84 38.20 -9.41 -11.78
N GLU A 85 36.93 -9.32 -12.21
CA GLU A 85 36.59 -9.46 -13.63
C GLU A 85 35.35 -8.60 -13.94
N GLU A 86 35.45 -7.92 -15.08
CA GLU A 86 34.72 -6.76 -15.57
C GLU A 86 33.57 -7.26 -16.47
N GLU A 87 32.31 -6.92 -16.16
CA GLU A 87 31.21 -7.06 -17.13
C GLU A 87 30.18 -5.93 -16.93
N GLU A 88 29.81 -5.33 -18.06
CA GLU A 88 29.22 -4.00 -18.26
C GLU A 88 27.96 -3.67 -17.45
N ALA A 89 27.97 -2.45 -16.90
CA ALA A 89 26.79 -1.74 -16.45
C ALA A 89 25.88 -1.33 -17.63
N PRO A 90 24.54 -1.41 -17.53
CA PRO A 90 23.73 -0.31 -17.97
C PRO A 90 23.80 0.76 -16.88
N GLU A 91 24.63 1.76 -17.16
CA GLU A 91 24.63 3.07 -16.52
C GLU A 91 23.18 3.55 -16.40
N PRO A 92 22.63 3.77 -15.18
CA PRO A 92 21.42 4.56 -15.06
C PRO A 92 21.83 5.96 -15.52
N GLU A 93 21.41 6.29 -16.75
CA GLU A 93 21.48 7.60 -17.36
C GLU A 93 21.13 8.63 -16.28
N VAL A 94 22.18 9.30 -15.82
CA VAL A 94 22.11 10.33 -14.79
C VAL A 94 21.23 11.40 -15.41
N ALA A 95 19.98 11.48 -14.97
CA ALA A 95 19.10 12.59 -15.30
C ALA A 95 19.69 13.83 -14.61
N GLU A 96 20.68 14.44 -15.26
CA GLU A 96 21.24 15.73 -14.90
C GLU A 96 20.20 16.80 -15.21
N THR A 97 19.27 17.04 -14.29
CA THR A 97 18.58 18.34 -14.22
C THR A 97 18.31 18.78 -12.79
N SER A 98 18.80 19.99 -12.49
CA SER A 98 18.55 20.88 -11.33
C SER A 98 19.21 20.57 -9.98
N THR A 99 20.41 21.15 -9.80
CA THR A 99 21.23 21.26 -8.57
C THR A 99 20.56 22.01 -7.38
N ASP A 100 19.26 22.30 -7.42
CA ASP A 100 18.56 23.05 -6.38
C ASP A 100 17.59 22.15 -5.61
N SER A 101 18.14 21.26 -4.77
CA SER A 101 17.32 20.48 -3.85
C SER A 101 16.65 21.39 -2.82
N TYR A 102 15.38 21.15 -2.49
CA TYR A 102 14.65 21.97 -1.52
C TYR A 102 13.77 21.12 -0.60
N LYS A 103 13.45 21.66 0.59
CA LYS A 103 12.55 21.03 1.55
C LYS A 103 11.10 21.19 1.13
N ALA A 104 10.31 20.13 1.24
CA ALA A 104 8.89 20.14 0.93
C ALA A 104 8.10 19.27 1.92
N THR A 105 6.80 19.54 2.02
CA THR A 105 5.84 18.75 2.80
C THR A 105 4.86 18.04 1.88
N VAL A 106 4.47 16.83 2.26
CA VAL A 106 3.46 16.05 1.54
C VAL A 106 2.07 16.64 1.76
N THR A 107 1.39 17.02 0.70
CA THR A 107 0.07 17.68 0.77
C THR A 107 -1.10 16.71 0.59
N TRP A 108 -0.86 15.50 0.08
CA TRP A 108 -1.92 14.52 -0.14
C TRP A 108 -2.31 13.83 1.17
N SER A 109 -3.60 13.86 1.52
CA SER A 109 -4.10 13.39 2.83
C SER A 109 -3.88 11.90 3.10
N ASN A 110 -3.80 11.07 2.04
CA ASN A 110 -3.51 9.63 2.16
C ASN A 110 -2.01 9.30 2.06
N GLY A 111 -1.14 10.30 2.02
CA GLY A 111 0.30 10.13 1.77
C GLY A 111 0.63 9.77 0.31
N LEU A 112 1.92 9.57 0.03
CA LEU A 112 2.41 9.24 -1.31
C LEU A 112 3.05 7.85 -1.31
N SER A 113 2.92 7.15 -2.44
CA SER A 113 3.66 5.90 -2.65
C SER A 113 5.05 6.19 -3.18
N LEU A 114 6.05 5.59 -2.55
CA LEU A 114 7.45 5.68 -2.92
C LEU A 114 7.77 4.58 -3.95
N ARG A 115 8.43 4.96 -5.05
CA ARG A 115 8.81 4.03 -6.12
C ARG A 115 10.30 4.07 -6.42
N ALA A 116 10.84 2.96 -6.91
CA ALA A 116 12.24 2.87 -7.28
C ALA A 116 12.58 3.70 -8.53
N GLU A 117 11.65 3.80 -9.49
CA GLU A 117 11.81 4.52 -10.76
C GLU A 117 10.58 5.41 -11.04
N PRO A 118 10.68 6.40 -11.95
CA PRO A 118 9.57 7.29 -12.32
C PRO A 118 8.56 6.58 -13.24
N SER A 119 8.00 5.46 -12.77
CA SER A 119 7.02 4.66 -13.50
C SER A 119 5.98 4.07 -12.57
N GLN A 120 4.75 3.92 -13.06
CA GLN A 120 3.66 3.31 -12.31
C GLN A 120 3.84 1.79 -12.12
N ASP A 121 4.65 1.15 -12.96
CA ASP A 121 4.94 -0.28 -12.91
C ASP A 121 6.20 -0.60 -12.09
N SER A 122 6.95 0.41 -11.66
CA SER A 122 8.16 0.24 -10.87
C SER A 122 7.87 -0.29 -9.46
N ALA A 123 8.85 -0.98 -8.88
CA ALA A 123 8.79 -1.53 -7.53
C ALA A 123 8.41 -0.44 -6.50
N ARG A 124 7.45 -0.77 -5.63
CA ARG A 124 7.02 0.12 -4.55
C ARG A 124 7.94 -0.06 -3.34
N LEU A 125 8.67 0.98 -2.99
CA LEU A 125 9.59 1.01 -1.85
C LEU A 125 8.86 1.26 -0.51
N GLY A 126 7.64 1.80 -0.56
CA GLY A 126 6.83 2.08 0.63
C GLY A 126 5.86 3.23 0.43
N GLY A 127 5.62 3.97 1.52
CA GLY A 127 4.83 5.18 1.50
C GLY A 127 5.43 6.26 2.40
N VAL A 128 5.05 7.50 2.14
CA VAL A 128 5.37 8.67 2.98
C VAL A 128 4.05 9.33 3.38
N ASP A 129 3.90 9.62 4.67
CA ASP A 129 2.64 10.12 5.23
C ASP A 129 2.34 11.57 4.85
N TYR A 130 1.08 11.95 5.00
CA TYR A 130 0.64 13.34 4.92
C TYR A 130 1.41 14.23 5.93
N ASN A 131 1.76 15.45 5.53
CA ASN A 131 2.58 16.42 6.28
C ASN A 131 4.01 15.98 6.58
N ALA A 132 4.47 14.82 6.11
CA ALA A 132 5.88 14.45 6.25
C ALA A 132 6.76 15.43 5.46
N GLU A 133 7.90 15.81 6.05
CA GLU A 133 8.93 16.60 5.38
C GLU A 133 9.86 15.70 4.56
N VAL A 134 10.14 16.10 3.33
CA VAL A 134 11.05 15.44 2.40
C VAL A 134 11.95 16.46 1.72
N THR A 135 13.06 16.01 1.16
CA THR A 135 13.90 16.86 0.29
C THR A 135 13.60 16.48 -1.16
N VAL A 136 13.16 17.43 -1.98
CA VAL A 136 12.98 17.23 -3.43
C VAL A 136 14.32 17.39 -4.11
N LEU A 137 14.69 16.42 -4.95
CA LEU A 137 15.96 16.38 -5.67
C LEU A 137 15.80 16.81 -7.13
N GLY A 138 14.64 16.52 -7.74
CA GLY A 138 14.41 16.84 -9.16
C GLY A 138 13.08 16.29 -9.68
N MET A 139 12.92 16.37 -10.99
CA MET A 139 11.77 15.88 -11.75
C MET A 139 12.22 14.84 -12.77
N SER A 140 11.31 13.97 -13.20
CA SER A 140 11.51 13.11 -14.37
C SER A 140 11.40 13.93 -15.67
N ASP A 141 11.89 13.38 -16.78
CA ASP A 141 11.86 14.04 -18.09
C ASP A 141 10.44 14.42 -18.55
N ASP A 142 9.46 13.56 -18.23
CA ASP A 142 8.04 13.79 -18.53
C ASP A 142 7.34 14.71 -17.52
N GLN A 143 8.04 15.14 -16.47
CA GLN A 143 7.56 15.96 -15.38
C GLN A 143 6.37 15.36 -14.59
N VAL A 144 6.12 14.06 -14.72
CA VAL A 144 5.03 13.36 -14.00
C VAL A 144 5.49 12.89 -12.63
N TRP A 145 6.80 12.73 -12.43
CA TRP A 145 7.39 12.24 -11.19
C TRP A 145 8.38 13.25 -10.60
N GLN A 146 8.46 13.24 -9.27
CA GLN A 146 9.44 13.96 -8.48
C GLN A 146 10.32 12.96 -7.76
N GLN A 147 11.63 13.15 -7.85
CA GLN A 147 12.58 12.41 -7.02
C GLN A 147 12.69 13.11 -5.68
N ILE A 148 12.56 12.34 -4.60
CA ILE A 148 12.66 12.83 -3.23
C ILE A 148 13.66 12.00 -2.43
N ARG A 149 14.20 12.61 -1.37
CA ARG A 149 15.00 11.96 -0.34
C ARG A 149 14.30 12.09 1.01
N LEU A 150 14.11 10.95 1.69
CA LEU A 150 13.55 10.87 3.03
C LEU A 150 14.62 11.18 4.09
N ALA A 151 14.19 11.40 5.34
CA ALA A 151 15.08 11.66 6.46
C ALA A 151 16.07 10.52 6.76
N ASN A 152 15.70 9.27 6.42
CA ASN A 152 16.57 8.11 6.55
C ASN A 152 17.58 7.95 5.38
N GLY A 153 17.62 8.92 4.45
CA GLY A 153 18.48 8.89 3.28
C GLY A 153 17.96 8.10 2.08
N THR A 154 16.81 7.42 2.20
CA THR A 154 16.20 6.69 1.08
C THR A 154 15.74 7.66 0.01
N GLU A 155 16.15 7.41 -1.24
CA GLU A 155 15.67 8.11 -2.42
C GLU A 155 14.57 7.31 -3.10
N ALA A 156 13.55 8.02 -3.58
CA ALA A 156 12.41 7.42 -4.26
C ALA A 156 11.71 8.42 -5.16
N TRP A 157 10.92 7.89 -6.09
CA TRP A 157 10.06 8.64 -6.98
C TRP A 157 8.63 8.68 -6.45
N VAL A 158 8.02 9.86 -6.50
CA VAL A 158 6.62 10.10 -6.14
C VAL A 158 5.90 10.84 -7.25
N LYS A 159 4.58 10.69 -7.35
CA LYS A 159 3.78 11.41 -8.34
C LYS A 159 3.84 12.92 -8.09
N ALA A 160 4.16 13.69 -9.13
CA ALA A 160 4.27 15.13 -9.07
C ALA A 160 2.95 15.81 -8.68
N GLY A 161 3.05 17.05 -8.18
CA GLY A 161 1.89 17.87 -7.80
C GLY A 161 1.35 17.65 -6.38
N ASN A 162 2.00 16.82 -5.56
CA ASN A 162 1.58 16.51 -4.18
C ASN A 162 2.57 16.94 -3.10
N LEU A 163 3.48 17.86 -3.44
CA LEU A 163 4.50 18.39 -2.53
C LEU A 163 4.39 19.91 -2.48
N GLN A 164 4.53 20.50 -1.30
CA GLN A 164 4.56 21.93 -1.08
C GLN A 164 5.92 22.35 -0.50
N LYS A 165 6.63 23.24 -1.19
CA LYS A 165 7.90 23.79 -0.73
C LYS A 165 7.77 24.45 0.64
N VAL A 166 8.70 24.13 1.52
CA VAL A 166 8.91 24.79 2.82
C VAL A 166 9.98 25.86 2.60
N ASN A 167 9.67 27.10 2.97
CA ASN A 167 10.55 28.26 2.84
C ASN A 167 11.35 28.51 4.13
#